data_AF-A0A564FVC8-F1
#
_entry.id   AF-A0A564FVC8-F1
#
_cell.length_a   1.000
_cell.length_b   1.000
_cell.length_c   1.000
_cell.angle_alpha   90.00
_cell.angle_beta   90.00
_cell.angle_gamma   90.00
#
_symmetry.space_group_name_H-M   'P 1'
#
loop_
_entity.id
_entity.type
_entity.pdbx_description
1 polymer ?
#
loop_
_entity_poly.entity_id
_entity_poly.type
_entity_poly.pdbx_seq_one_letter_code
_entity_poly.pdbx_strand_id
1 'polypeptide(L)'
;MTSDAQQFASDNYSGICPEAWAAMEAANRGHAPAYGEDAWTARAADAFRALFETACDVFFAFNGTAANALALAALCQSYHSVICAD
;
A
#
# COMPACT_ATOMS: atom_id res chain seq x y z
N MET A 1 -31.88 11.07 3.79
CA MET A 1 -31.61 9.67 4.17
C MET A 1 -30.97 9.00 2.98
N THR A 2 -29.65 9.08 2.86
CA THR A 2 -28.94 8.21 1.91
C THR A 2 -29.01 6.81 2.51
N SER A 3 -29.69 5.90 1.81
CA SER A 3 -29.61 4.48 2.11
C SER A 3 -28.15 4.08 1.97
N ASP A 4 -27.42 3.95 3.08
CA ASP A 4 -26.04 3.43 3.09
C ASP A 4 -26.07 1.97 2.65
N ALA A 5 -25.98 1.80 1.34
CA ALA A 5 -26.08 0.50 0.73
C ALA A 5 -24.68 -0.11 0.73
N GLN A 6 -24.30 -0.76 1.84
CA GLN A 6 -23.25 -1.77 1.80
C GLN A 6 -23.69 -2.86 0.83
N GLN A 7 -23.09 -2.86 -0.36
CA GLN A 7 -23.35 -3.83 -1.42
C GLN A 7 -22.38 -5.01 -1.29
N PHE A 8 -22.82 -6.21 -1.67
CA PHE A 8 -21.97 -7.41 -1.73
C PHE A 8 -21.17 -7.52 -3.04
N ALA A 9 -20.88 -6.40 -3.71
CA ALA A 9 -20.23 -6.40 -5.01
C ALA A 9 -18.71 -6.44 -4.92
N SER A 10 -18.12 -5.57 -4.09
CA SER A 10 -16.67 -5.50 -3.87
C SER A 10 -16.38 -4.77 -2.56
N ASP A 11 -15.32 -5.21 -1.89
CA ASP A 11 -14.69 -4.52 -0.78
C ASP A 11 -14.05 -3.17 -1.16
N ASN A 12 -13.67 -2.96 -2.42
CA ASN A 12 -13.17 -1.67 -2.93
C ASN A 12 -14.22 -0.53 -2.87
N TYR A 13 -15.47 -0.84 -2.54
CA TYR A 13 -16.51 0.17 -2.31
C TYR A 13 -16.51 0.69 -0.86
N SER A 14 -15.76 0.03 0.03
CA SER A 14 -15.61 0.49 1.40
C SER A 14 -14.83 1.81 1.47
N GLY A 15 -15.18 2.62 2.47
CA GLY A 15 -14.43 3.84 2.81
C GLY A 15 -13.17 3.54 3.64
N ILE A 16 -12.48 4.61 4.02
CA ILE A 16 -11.29 4.54 4.88
C ILE A 16 -11.71 4.16 6.31
N CYS A 17 -11.02 3.19 6.94
CA CYS A 17 -11.29 2.85 8.34
C CYS A 17 -10.84 3.97 9.30
N PRO A 18 -11.43 4.07 10.51
CA PRO A 18 -11.12 5.14 11.45
C PRO A 18 -9.63 5.26 11.82
N GLU A 19 -8.93 4.14 11.97
CA GLU A 19 -7.51 4.10 12.32
C GLU A 19 -6.62 4.66 11.19
N ALA A 20 -6.94 4.32 9.94
CA ALA A 20 -6.24 4.86 8.78
C ALA A 20 -6.48 6.37 8.64
N TRP A 21 -7.73 6.82 8.85
CA TRP A 21 -8.05 8.25 8.83
C TRP A 21 -7.31 9.02 9.95
N ALA A 22 -7.30 8.48 11.17
CA ALA A 22 -6.59 9.10 12.29
C ALA A 22 -5.07 9.19 12.04
N ALA A 23 -4.47 8.18 11.41
CA ALA A 23 -3.07 8.22 11.01
C ALA A 23 -2.79 9.31 9.96
N MET A 24 -3.67 9.45 8.96
CA MET A 24 -3.57 10.53 7.97
C MET A 24 -3.70 11.91 8.62
N GLU A 25 -4.66 12.09 9.53
CA GLU A 25 -4.84 13.34 10.26
C GLU A 25 -3.60 13.69 11.10
N ALA A 26 -2.99 12.71 11.75
CA ALA A 26 -1.74 12.89 12.49
C ALA A 26 -0.56 13.24 11.56
N ALA A 27 -0.48 12.62 10.38
CA ALA A 27 0.53 12.89 9.37
C ALA A 27 0.40 14.25 8.72
N ASN A 28 -0.80 14.82 8.69
CA ASN A 28 -1.09 16.16 8.15
C ASN A 28 -0.64 17.31 9.08
N ARG A 29 0.15 17.04 10.12
CA ARG A 29 0.68 18.06 11.04
C ARG A 29 2.14 18.36 10.71
N GLY A 30 2.44 19.63 10.42
CA GLY A 30 3.80 20.11 10.17
C GLY A 30 4.27 19.87 8.74
N HIS A 31 5.59 19.70 8.56
CA HIS A 31 6.22 19.52 7.26
C HIS A 31 7.05 18.23 7.25
N ALA A 32 7.08 17.55 6.12
CA ALA A 32 7.85 16.34 5.90
C ALA A 32 8.53 16.40 4.51
N PRO A 33 9.75 15.84 4.37
CA PRO A 33 10.36 15.60 3.07
C PRO A 33 9.48 14.73 2.18
N ALA A 34 9.63 14.87 0.86
CA ALA A 34 8.87 14.08 -0.12
C ALA A 34 9.58 12.75 -0.46
N TYR A 35 8.93 11.95 -1.32
CA TYR A 35 9.52 10.76 -1.95
C TYR A 35 10.03 9.68 -0.97
N GLY A 36 9.38 9.56 0.19
CA GLY A 36 9.63 8.49 1.16
C GLY A 36 10.75 8.77 2.16
N GLU A 37 11.34 9.97 2.13
CA GLU A 37 12.38 10.40 3.09
C GLU A 37 11.80 10.93 4.42
N ASP A 38 10.51 10.66 4.68
CA ASP A 38 9.80 11.11 5.87
C ASP A 38 9.71 10.02 6.97
N ALA A 39 9.38 10.48 8.19
CA ALA A 39 9.29 9.62 9.36
C ALA A 39 8.11 8.63 9.31
N TRP A 40 7.03 8.93 8.58
CA TRP A 40 5.89 8.02 8.45
C TRP A 40 6.24 6.84 7.56
N THR A 41 6.92 7.10 6.44
CA THR A 41 7.45 6.08 5.54
C THR A 41 8.41 5.14 6.29
N ALA A 42 9.38 5.70 7.03
CA ALA A 42 10.32 4.90 7.82
C ALA A 42 9.62 4.04 8.88
N ARG A 43 8.70 4.63 9.65
CA ARG A 43 7.93 3.93 10.70
C ARG A 43 7.07 2.80 10.11
N ALA A 44 6.43 3.01 8.97
CA ALA A 44 5.64 1.99 8.30
C ALA A 44 6.52 0.84 7.78
N ALA A 45 7.67 1.15 7.17
CA ALA A 45 8.63 0.15 6.74
C ALA A 45 9.18 -0.68 7.92
N ASP A 46 9.48 -0.05 9.04
CA ASP A 46 9.93 -0.73 10.26
C ASP A 46 8.85 -1.65 10.85
N ALA A 47 7.58 -1.23 10.80
CA ALA A 47 6.46 -2.08 11.21
C ALA A 47 6.35 -3.34 10.34
N PHE A 48 6.57 -3.24 9.03
CA PHE A 48 6.63 -4.41 8.15
C PHE A 48 7.82 -5.31 8.48
N ARG A 49 9.01 -4.76 8.70
CA ARG A 49 10.20 -5.54 9.09
C ARG A 49 9.98 -6.31 10.39
N ALA A 50 9.36 -5.66 11.37
CA ALA A 50 8.99 -6.30 12.62
C ALA A 50 7.93 -7.40 12.42
N LEU A 51 6.88 -7.12 11.63
CA LEU A 51 5.81 -8.07 11.35
C LEU A 51 6.30 -9.33 10.61
N PHE A 52 7.22 -9.16 9.65
CA PHE A 52 7.79 -10.26 8.88
C PHE A 52 9.06 -10.84 9.51
N GLU A 53 9.50 -10.33 10.65
CA GLU A 53 10.71 -10.75 11.37
C GLU A 53 11.97 -10.79 10.48
N THR A 54 12.07 -9.85 9.54
CA THR A 54 13.15 -9.81 8.55
C THR A 54 13.47 -8.39 8.11
N ALA A 55 14.71 -8.16 7.70
CA ALA A 55 15.17 -6.90 7.15
C ALA A 55 14.76 -6.76 5.67
N CYS A 56 13.45 -6.69 5.40
CA CYS A 56 12.93 -6.48 4.05
C CYS A 56 13.07 -5.02 3.58
N ASP A 57 13.25 -4.88 2.27
CA ASP A 57 13.06 -3.61 1.57
C ASP A 57 11.55 -3.39 1.32
N VAL A 58 11.08 -2.17 1.59
CA VAL A 58 9.67 -1.80 1.52
C VAL A 58 9.50 -0.61 0.59
N PHE A 59 8.62 -0.76 -0.40
CA PHE A 59 8.28 0.28 -1.37
C PHE A 59 6.76 0.46 -1.40
N PHE A 60 6.30 1.71 -1.42
CA PHE A 60 4.87 2.06 -1.42
C PHE A 60 4.41 2.41 -2.84
N ALA A 61 3.37 1.73 -3.32
CA ALA A 61 2.73 1.98 -4.61
C ALA A 61 1.26 2.35 -4.42
N PHE A 62 0.66 3.04 -5.40
CA PHE A 62 -0.69 3.58 -5.27
C PHE A 62 -1.80 2.52 -5.31
N ASN A 63 -1.61 1.41 -6.01
CA ASN A 63 -2.60 0.35 -6.12
C ASN A 63 -1.97 -1.01 -6.39
N GLY A 64 -2.77 -2.07 -6.26
CA GLY A 64 -2.34 -3.45 -6.48
C GLY A 64 -1.86 -3.71 -7.92
N THR A 65 -2.47 -3.09 -8.93
CA THR A 65 -2.07 -3.27 -10.33
C THR A 65 -0.64 -2.80 -10.59
N ALA A 66 -0.29 -1.59 -10.12
CA ALA A 66 1.05 -1.04 -10.26
C ALA A 66 2.07 -1.83 -9.42
N ALA A 67 1.72 -2.20 -8.18
CA ALA A 67 2.59 -3.01 -7.33
C ALA A 67 2.94 -4.36 -7.99
N ASN A 68 1.94 -5.07 -8.52
CA ASN A 68 2.14 -6.36 -9.20
C ASN A 68 2.97 -6.19 -10.48
N ALA A 69 2.64 -5.20 -11.32
CA ALA A 69 3.37 -4.96 -12.56
C ALA A 69 4.86 -4.62 -12.31
N LEU A 70 5.15 -3.77 -11.32
CA LEU A 70 6.52 -3.40 -10.95
C LEU A 70 7.30 -4.59 -10.39
N ALA A 71 6.68 -5.38 -9.50
CA ALA A 71 7.31 -6.57 -8.93
C ALA A 71 7.66 -7.59 -10.02
N LEU A 72 6.72 -7.90 -10.92
CA LEU A 72 6.95 -8.85 -12.01
C LEU A 72 8.02 -8.34 -12.99
N ALA A 73 7.99 -7.07 -13.36
CA ALA A 73 8.99 -6.46 -14.25
C ALA A 73 10.40 -6.49 -13.65
N ALA A 74 10.53 -6.42 -12.32
CA ALA A 74 11.82 -6.53 -11.63
C ALA A 74 12.35 -7.98 -11.57
N LEU A 75 11.47 -8.98 -11.67
CA LEU A 75 11.83 -10.40 -11.55
C LEU A 75 12.23 -11.07 -12.87
N CYS A 76 11.87 -10.50 -14.02
CA CYS A 76 12.15 -11.11 -15.31
C CYS A 76 12.41 -10.10 -16.44
N GLN A 77 13.10 -10.54 -17.48
CA GLN A 77 13.32 -9.74 -18.70
C GLN A 77 12.07 -9.76 -19.58
N SER A 78 11.97 -8.81 -20.51
CA SER A 78 10.81 -8.66 -21.40
C SER A 78 10.52 -9.86 -22.29
N TYR A 79 11.51 -10.73 -22.52
CA TYR A 79 11.40 -11.96 -23.31
C TYR A 79 11.20 -13.23 -22.47
N HIS A 80 11.05 -13.10 -21.15
CA HIS A 80 10.66 -14.19 -20.27
C HIS A 80 9.13 -14.26 -20.11
N SER A 81 8.64 -15.28 -19.41
CA SER A 81 7.21 -15.48 -19.13
C SER A 81 6.94 -15.56 -17.63
N VAL A 82 5.77 -15.09 -17.20
CA VAL A 82 5.23 -15.22 -15.84
C VAL A 82 4.08 -16.23 -15.88
N ILE A 83 4.10 -17.22 -15.00
CA ILE A 83 3.02 -18.21 -14.87
C ILE A 83 1.96 -17.65 -13.92
N CYS A 84 0.69 -17.64 -14.32
CA CYS A 84 -0.45 -17.21 -13.50
C CYS A 84 -1.63 -18.18 -13.62
N ALA A 85 -2.58 -18.08 -12.67
CA ALA A 85 -3.86 -18.79 -12.75
C ALA A 85 -4.81 -18.14 -13.77
N ASP A 86 -5.86 -18.87 -14.15
CA ASP A 86 -6.99 -18.37 -14.95
C ASP A 86 -8.01 -17.61 -14.09
#